data_AF-A0A1F7F7G4-F1
#
_entry.id   AF-A0A1F7F7G4-F1
#
_cell.length_a   1.000
_cell.length_b   1.000
_cell.length_c   1.000
_cell.angle_alpha   90.00
_cell.angle_beta   90.00
_cell.angle_gamma   90.00
#
_symmetry.space_group_name_H-M   'P 1'
#
loop_
_entity.id
_entity.type
_entity.pdbx_description
1 polymer ?
#
loop_
_entity_poly.entity_id
_entity_poly.type
_entity_poly.pdbx_seq_one_letter_code
_entity_poly.pdbx_strand_id
1 'polypeptide(L)' 'MMSGVAAGWYTVVDDNYTGFLGTAGDTLVFTGVLGLDTVSGTFVVATDTCRCHVEKVSGPDTLVLGL' A
#
# COMPACT_ATOMS: atom_id res chain seq x y z
N MET A 1 -17.36 -15.43 -19.79
CA MET A 1 -15.99 -14.96 -20.09
C MET A 1 -15.34 -14.64 -18.77
N MET A 2 -14.29 -15.35 -18.37
CA MET A 2 -13.53 -15.01 -17.16
C MET A 2 -12.76 -13.73 -17.44
N SER A 3 -13.08 -12.67 -16.71
CA SER A 3 -12.38 -11.38 -16.78
C SER A 3 -10.91 -11.62 -16.43
N GLY A 4 -10.01 -11.38 -17.40
CA GLY A 4 -8.58 -11.51 -17.19
C GLY A 4 -8.12 -10.55 -16.10
N VAL A 5 -7.19 -11.01 -15.26
CA VAL A 5 -6.50 -10.16 -14.28
C VAL A 5 -5.93 -8.96 -15.03
N ALA A 6 -6.45 -7.77 -14.77
CA ALA A 6 -5.93 -6.55 -15.38
C ALA A 6 -4.46 -6.40 -14.96
N ALA A 7 -3.57 -6.10 -15.91
CA ALA A 7 -2.19 -5.80 -15.60
C ALA A 7 -2.15 -4.62 -14.63
N GLY A 8 -1.49 -4.80 -13.48
CA GLY A 8 -1.42 -3.83 -12.41
C GLY A 8 -0.03 -3.76 -11.79
N TRP A 9 0.21 -2.73 -10.99
CA TRP A 9 1.43 -2.58 -10.23
C TRP A 9 1.16 -2.97 -8.78
N TYR A 10 2.13 -3.65 -8.16
CA TYR A 10 2.11 -3.92 -6.74
C TYR A 10 3.34 -3.31 -6.09
N THR A 11 3.17 -2.80 -4.89
CA THR A 11 4.25 -2.40 -4.00
C THR A 11 4.16 -3.28 -2.76
N VAL A 12 5.31 -3.82 -2.34
CA VAL A 12 5.41 -4.62 -1.12
C VAL A 12 6.20 -3.81 -0.11
N VAL A 13 5.63 -3.65 1.09
CA VAL A 13 6.34 -3.16 2.27
C VAL A 13 6.47 -4.36 3.19
N ASP A 14 7.67 -4.94 3.24
CA ASP A 14 7.98 -6.14 4.00
C ASP A 14 8.84 -5.86 5.24
N ASP A 15 9.22 -6.90 5.96
CA ASP A 15 9.97 -6.83 7.22
C ASP A 15 11.37 -6.18 7.08
N ASN A 16 11.89 -5.99 5.86
CA ASN A 16 13.13 -5.25 5.64
C ASN A 16 12.97 -3.75 5.94
N TYR A 17 11.73 -3.24 6.05
CA TYR A 17 11.44 -1.83 6.34
C TYR A 17 11.31 -1.51 7.84
N THR A 18 11.47 -2.51 8.72
CA THR A 18 11.34 -2.35 10.18
C THR A 18 12.27 -1.29 10.81
N GLY A 19 13.42 -1.03 10.18
CA GLY A 19 14.35 0.03 10.58
C GLY A 19 13.87 1.45 10.26
N PHE A 20 12.91 1.60 9.34
CA PHE A 20 12.39 2.90 8.88
C PHE A 20 11.01 3.22 9.44
N LEU A 21 10.24 2.19 9.80
CA LEU A 21 8.86 2.32 10.23
C LEU A 21 8.71 2.41 11.76
N GLY A 22 7.74 3.18 12.23
CA GLY A 22 7.37 3.35 13.63
C GLY A 22 6.35 2.30 14.11
N THR A 23 6.23 2.19 15.43
CA THR A 23 5.22 1.33 16.08
C THR A 23 3.86 2.01 16.24
N ALA A 24 3.81 3.34 16.16
CA ALA A 24 2.57 4.12 16.26
C ALA A 24 1.76 4.16 14.95
N GLY A 25 2.33 3.64 13.86
CA GLY A 25 1.77 3.73 12.51
C GLY A 25 2.33 4.91 11.73
N ASP A 26 2.88 4.62 10.56
CA ASP A 26 3.33 5.59 9.58
C ASP A 26 2.37 5.61 8.40
N THR A 27 2.21 6.80 7.83
CA THR A 27 1.31 7.03 6.71
C THR A 27 2.06 6.97 5.40
N LEU A 28 1.63 6.09 4.50
CA LEU A 28 2.05 6.01 3.12
C LEU A 28 0.92 6.50 2.21
N VAL A 29 1.24 7.38 1.27
CA VAL A 29 0.30 7.86 0.26
C VAL A 29 0.76 7.34 -1.10
N PHE A 30 -0.09 6.54 -1.72
CA PHE A 30 0.13 6.06 -3.09
C PHE A 30 -0.74 6.86 -4.03
N THR A 31 -0.15 7.34 -5.13
CA THR A 31 -0.84 8.08 -6.18
C THR A 31 -0.56 7.42 -7.52
N GLY A 32 -1.63 7.00 -8.21
CA GLY A 32 -1.59 6.50 -9.58
C GLY A 32 -2.11 7.56 -10.55
N VAL A 33 -1.47 7.68 -11.71
CA VAL A 33 -1.86 8.62 -12.77
C VAL A 33 -1.96 7.87 -14.10
N LEU A 34 -3.07 8.02 -14.82
CA LEU A 34 -3.32 7.43 -16.14
C LEU A 34 -3.98 8.48 -17.04
N GLY A 35 -3.20 9.04 -17.97
CA GLY A 35 -3.66 10.15 -18.78
C GLY A 35 -4.00 11.37 -17.93
N LEU A 36 -5.28 11.75 -17.90
CA LEU A 36 -5.80 12.85 -17.06
C LEU A 36 -6.40 12.37 -15.74
N ASP A 37 -6.56 11.06 -15.56
CA ASP A 37 -7.14 10.49 -14.35
C ASP A 37 -6.07 10.30 -13.26
N THR A 38 -6.45 10.60 -12.02
CA THR A 38 -5.59 10.43 -10.84
C THR A 38 -6.38 9.71 -9.75
N VAL A 39 -5.75 8.72 -9.10
CA VAL A 39 -6.26 8.08 -7.89
C VAL A 39 -5.21 8.20 -6.79
N SER A 40 -5.65 8.44 -5.56
CA SER A 40 -4.78 8.44 -4.39
C SER A 40 -5.40 7.60 -3.28
N GLY A 41 -4.55 6.90 -2.53
CA GLY A 41 -4.93 6.14 -1.36
C GLY A 41 -3.94 6.33 -0.22
N THR A 42 -4.49 6.40 0.98
CA THR A 42 -3.73 6.48 2.22
C THR A 42 -3.71 5.11 2.88
N PHE A 43 -2.53 4.67 3.28
CA PHE A 43 -2.27 3.40 3.93
C PHE A 43 -1.51 3.69 5.22
N VAL A 44 -1.88 3.02 6.29
CA VAL A 44 -1.14 3.09 7.55
C VAL A 44 -0.46 1.75 7.75
N VAL A 45 0.86 1.79 7.84
CA VAL A 45 1.69 0.62 8.14
C VAL A 45 2.41 0.83 9.45
N ALA A 46 2.60 -0.22 10.22
CA ALA A 46 3.34 -0.15 11.47
C ALA A 46 4.32 -1.31 11.57
N THR A 47 5.25 -1.16 12.49
CA THR A 47 5.97 -2.30 13.04
C THR A 47 5.30 -2.77 14.32
N ASP A 48 5.42 -4.06 14.60
CA ASP A 48 5.08 -4.59 15.91
C ASP A 48 6.04 -4.11 17.01
N THR A 49 5.77 -4.48 18.26
CA THR A 49 6.56 -3.98 19.40
C THR A 49 8.01 -4.48 19.41
N CYS A 50 8.30 -5.67 18.83
CA CYS A 50 9.69 -6.13 18.66
C CYS A 50 10.41 -5.45 17.50
N ARG A 51 9.68 -4.67 16.67
CA ARG A 51 10.15 -4.11 15.41
C ARG A 51 10.72 -5.17 14.47
N CYS A 52 10.07 -6.33 14.43
CA CYS A 52 10.51 -7.46 13.63
C CYS A 52 9.52 -7.82 12.52
N HIS A 53 8.27 -7.37 12.63
CA HIS A 53 7.26 -7.55 11.60
C HIS A 53 6.61 -6.23 11.17
N VAL A 54 6.36 -6.10 9.88
CA VAL A 54 5.55 -5.03 9.31
C VAL A 54 4.11 -5.51 9.15
N GLU A 55 3.16 -4.67 9.56
CA GLU A 55 1.74 -4.92 9.40
C GLU A 55 1.01 -3.75 8.75
N LYS A 56 -0.06 -4.05 8.00
CA LYS A 56 -1.01 -3.03 7.55
C LYS A 56 -2.01 -2.76 8.66
N VAL A 57 -1.97 -1.55 9.22
CA VAL A 57 -2.91 -1.08 10.23
C VAL A 57 -4.24 -0.68 9.60
N SER A 58 -4.19 0.08 8.49
CA SER A 58 -5.40 0.51 7.78
C SER A 58 -5.13 0.92 6.33
N GLY A 59 -6.21 1.13 5.57
CA GLY A 59 -6.18 1.51 4.16
C GLY A 59 -6.72 0.42 3.23
N PRO A 60 -6.96 0.75 1.95
CA PRO A 60 -7.49 -0.20 0.97
C PRO A 60 -6.48 -1.33 0.69
N ASP A 61 -6.93 -2.42 0.05
CA ASP A 61 -6.01 -3.47 -0.46
C ASP A 61 -5.59 -3.20 -1.91
N THR A 62 -6.37 -2.40 -2.63
CA THR A 62 -6.15 -2.10 -4.05
C THR A 62 -6.66 -0.70 -4.34
N LEU A 63 -5.89 0.07 -5.10
CA LEU A 63 -6.35 1.29 -5.75
C LEU A 63 -6.68 0.98 -7.20
N VAL A 64 -7.89 1.32 -7.61
CA VAL A 64 -8.37 1.10 -8.98
C VAL A 64 -8.40 2.45 -9.69
N LEU A 65 -7.70 2.54 -10.82
CA LEU A 65 -7.67 3.71 -11.68
C LEU A 65 -8.26 3.33 -13.04
N GLY A 66 -9.37 3.99 -13.40
CA GLY A 66 -10.19 3.62 -14.56
C GLY A 66 -11.29 2.60 -14.20
N LEU A 67 -12.34 2.56 -15.02
CA LEU A 67 -13.41 1.56 -15.00
C LEU A 67 -13.43 0.81 -16.33
#